data_AF-A0A2A9PJ01-F1
#
_entry.id   AF-A0A2A9PJ01-F1
#
_cell.length_a   1.000
_cell.length_b   1.000
_cell.length_c   1.000
_cell.angle_alpha   90.00
_cell.angle_beta   90.00
_cell.angle_gamma   90.00
#
_symmetry.space_group_name_H-M   'P 1'
#
loop_
_entity.id
_entity.type
_entity.pdbx_description
1 polymer ?
#
loop_
_entity_poly.entity_id
_entity_poly.type
_entity_poly.pdbx_seq_one_letter_code
_entity_poly.pdbx_strand_id
1 'polypeptide(L)'
;MKYLVMLFGANDAVLPLPTTCQHVPMDEYERNLRAMIRHPRIAAHKAKVLLVTPPPVDELKLAKLDVDAGHASATRSFGTSAAYSERARAVARDSMKEGRGGIEEEDVVLIDLWQALMDEAMAMAPQHQQPGGPWLGSPENGKAGGLEQLLPDGLHMGGAGYKVLYELIRPHIGREWTGQETEAGFVLPGWRQVNGAKV
;
A
#
# COMPACT_ATOMS: atom_id res chain seq x y z
N MET A 1 -1.94 -21.05 -2.10
CA MET A 1 -1.91 -19.58 -2.28
C MET A 1 -0.57 -19.23 -2.92
N LYS A 2 -0.54 -18.61 -4.11
CA LYS A 2 0.73 -18.27 -4.79
C LYS A 2 1.31 -16.93 -4.33
N TYR A 3 0.44 -15.95 -4.08
CA TYR A 3 0.79 -14.59 -3.71
C TYR A 3 0.00 -14.16 -2.47
N LEU A 4 0.59 -13.34 -1.62
CA LEU A 4 -0.06 -12.69 -0.48
C LEU A 4 0.30 -11.21 -0.49
N VAL A 5 -0.70 -10.33 -0.61
CA VAL A 5 -0.49 -8.88 -0.50
C VAL A 5 -0.79 -8.46 0.94
N MET A 6 0.18 -7.81 1.59
CA MET A 6 0.03 -7.30 2.95
C MET A 6 0.07 -5.78 2.92
N LEU A 7 -1.04 -5.13 3.24
CA LEU A 7 -1.17 -3.67 3.32
C LEU A 7 -1.81 -3.30 4.67
N PHE A 8 -0.96 -3.09 5.67
CA PHE A 8 -1.34 -2.66 7.02
C PHE A 8 -0.50 -1.44 7.42
N GLY A 9 -0.97 -0.67 8.40
CA GLY A 9 -0.26 0.52 8.89
C GLY A 9 -1.10 1.78 8.89
N ALA A 10 -2.10 1.91 7.99
CA ALA A 10 -2.94 3.11 7.91
C ALA A 10 -3.76 3.36 9.19
N ASN A 11 -4.23 2.29 9.83
CA ASN A 11 -4.98 2.37 11.09
C ASN A 11 -4.04 2.36 12.30
N ASP A 12 -2.99 1.56 12.23
CA ASP A 12 -1.92 1.49 13.23
C ASP A 12 -1.30 2.89 13.49
N ALA A 13 -1.13 3.69 12.42
CA ALA A 13 -0.57 5.04 12.44
C ALA A 13 -1.50 6.14 12.96
N VAL A 14 -2.73 5.80 13.36
CA VAL A 14 -3.63 6.75 14.04
C VAL A 14 -2.95 7.30 15.29
N LEU A 15 -3.09 8.59 15.55
CA LEU A 15 -2.57 9.21 16.77
C LEU A 15 -3.24 8.58 18.00
N PRO A 16 -2.53 8.42 19.13
CA PRO A 16 -3.08 7.82 20.34
C PRO A 16 -4.08 8.78 21.02
N LEU A 17 -5.30 8.83 20.50
CA LEU A 17 -6.37 9.72 20.94
C LEU A 17 -7.44 8.94 21.72
N PRO A 18 -8.09 9.53 22.75
CA PRO A 18 -9.16 8.86 23.50
C PRO A 18 -10.38 8.46 22.66
N THR A 19 -10.53 9.03 21.47
CA THR A 19 -11.68 8.87 20.58
C THR A 19 -11.55 7.71 19.59
N THR A 20 -10.45 6.94 19.67
CA THR A 20 -10.19 5.81 18.75
C THR A 20 -9.33 4.73 19.43
N CYS A 21 -9.51 3.47 19.04
CA CYS A 21 -8.75 2.32 19.55
C CYS A 21 -7.85 1.67 18.49
N GLN A 22 -7.63 2.36 17.36
CA GLN A 22 -6.91 1.80 16.21
C GLN A 22 -5.39 1.86 16.33
N HIS A 23 -4.86 2.74 17.18
CA HIS A 23 -3.43 2.96 17.31
C HIS A 23 -2.71 1.67 17.75
N VAL A 24 -1.63 1.34 17.04
CA VAL A 24 -0.72 0.24 17.39
C VAL A 24 0.69 0.84 17.48
N PRO A 25 1.38 0.80 18.63
CA PRO A 25 2.71 1.37 18.77
C PRO A 25 3.71 0.83 17.73
N MET A 26 4.64 1.67 17.27
CA MET A 26 5.54 1.36 16.15
C MET A 26 6.29 0.03 16.30
N ASP A 27 6.78 -0.29 17.51
CA ASP A 27 7.50 -1.55 17.75
C ASP A 27 6.56 -2.77 17.72
N GLU A 28 5.28 -2.58 18.07
CA GLU A 28 4.28 -3.63 17.90
C GLU A 28 3.87 -3.81 16.45
N TYR A 29 3.68 -2.73 15.71
CA TYR A 29 3.45 -2.78 14.27
C TYR A 29 4.57 -3.56 13.56
N GLU A 30 5.84 -3.25 13.86
CA GLU A 30 6.98 -4.00 13.33
C GLU A 30 6.91 -5.49 13.67
N ARG A 31 6.74 -5.82 14.96
CA ARG A 31 6.65 -7.21 15.41
C ARG A 31 5.51 -7.94 14.71
N ASN A 32 4.36 -7.30 14.55
CA ASN A 32 3.17 -7.87 13.92
C ASN A 32 3.41 -8.15 12.43
N LEU A 33 4.01 -7.21 11.70
CA LEU A 33 4.40 -7.44 10.30
C LEU A 33 5.35 -8.64 10.18
N ARG A 34 6.42 -8.67 10.98
CA ARG A 34 7.39 -9.79 10.98
C ARG A 34 6.73 -11.12 11.33
N ALA A 35 5.84 -11.13 12.33
CA ALA A 35 5.11 -12.32 12.75
C ALA A 35 4.20 -12.85 11.64
N MET A 36 3.45 -11.97 10.96
CA MET A 36 2.62 -12.33 9.81
C MET A 36 3.47 -12.88 8.67
N ILE A 37 4.54 -12.17 8.28
CA ILE A 37 5.47 -12.63 7.23
C ILE A 37 6.01 -14.02 7.57
N ARG A 38 6.39 -14.29 8.82
CA ARG A 38 6.98 -15.58 9.23
C ARG A 38 5.96 -16.64 9.65
N HIS A 39 4.67 -16.34 9.55
CA HIS A 39 3.65 -17.23 10.11
C HIS A 39 3.71 -18.62 9.42
N PRO A 40 3.75 -19.74 10.18
CA PRO A 40 3.94 -21.08 9.62
C PRO A 40 2.90 -21.45 8.56
N ARG A 41 1.65 -21.00 8.70
CA ARG A 41 0.59 -21.24 7.70
C ARG A 41 0.83 -20.49 6.39
N ILE A 42 1.44 -19.31 6.43
CA ILE A 42 1.83 -18.58 5.21
C ILE A 42 3.04 -19.26 4.57
N ALA A 43 4.02 -19.69 5.39
CA ALA A 43 5.19 -20.43 4.92
C ALA A 43 4.82 -21.77 4.25
N ALA A 44 3.85 -22.50 4.80
CA ALA A 44 3.37 -23.76 4.24
C ALA A 44 2.82 -23.64 2.80
N HIS A 45 2.35 -22.44 2.41
CA HIS A 45 1.90 -22.19 1.04
C HIS A 45 3.02 -21.84 0.07
N LYS A 46 4.25 -21.57 0.54
CA LYS A 46 5.36 -21.03 -0.26
C LYS A 46 4.91 -19.81 -1.08
N ALA A 47 4.12 -18.96 -0.45
CA ALA A 47 3.55 -17.79 -1.11
C ALA A 47 4.58 -16.67 -1.18
N LYS A 48 4.67 -16.02 -2.35
CA LYS A 48 5.40 -14.76 -2.50
C LYS A 48 4.63 -13.66 -1.79
N VAL A 49 5.23 -13.07 -0.77
CA VAL A 49 4.66 -11.99 0.04
C VAL A 49 5.00 -10.64 -0.59
N LEU A 50 3.99 -9.87 -0.93
CA LEU A 50 4.13 -8.48 -1.38
C LEU A 50 3.79 -7.59 -0.18
N LEU A 51 4.81 -7.09 0.52
CA LEU A 51 4.65 -6.18 1.64
C LEU A 51 4.52 -4.76 1.10
N VAL A 52 3.31 -4.20 1.20
CA VAL A 52 2.94 -2.89 0.69
C VAL A 52 3.07 -1.86 1.81
N THR A 53 3.74 -0.74 1.56
CA THR A 53 3.74 0.39 2.51
C THR A 53 2.33 0.98 2.61
N PRO A 54 1.86 1.41 3.80
CA PRO A 54 0.60 2.14 3.89
C PRO A 54 0.66 3.43 3.03
N PRO A 55 -0.47 3.88 2.46
CA PRO A 55 -0.52 5.07 1.62
C PRO A 55 -0.12 6.33 2.41
N PRO A 56 0.25 7.44 1.73
CA PRO A 56 0.35 8.74 2.40
C PRO A 56 -1.04 9.18 2.86
N VAL A 57 -1.09 10.24 3.66
CA VAL A 57 -2.34 10.88 4.08
C VAL A 57 -2.35 12.34 3.62
N ASP A 58 -3.53 12.82 3.28
CA ASP A 58 -3.79 14.26 3.19
C ASP A 58 -4.30 14.74 4.55
N GLU A 59 -3.37 15.18 5.40
CA GLU A 59 -3.67 15.67 6.74
C GLU A 59 -4.57 16.91 6.70
N LEU A 60 -4.48 17.74 5.66
CA LEU A 60 -5.33 18.92 5.50
C LEU A 60 -6.80 18.51 5.34
N LYS A 61 -7.06 17.51 4.50
CA LYS A 61 -8.39 16.96 4.29
C LYS A 61 -8.90 16.24 5.52
N LEU A 62 -8.06 15.39 6.14
CA LEU A 62 -8.42 14.65 7.35
C LEU A 62 -8.71 15.57 8.52
N ALA A 63 -7.92 16.63 8.73
CA ALA A 63 -8.16 17.60 9.79
C ALA A 63 -9.57 18.19 9.73
N LYS A 64 -10.06 18.52 8.53
CA LYS A 64 -11.42 19.02 8.35
C LYS A 64 -12.46 17.93 8.65
N LEU A 65 -12.31 16.75 8.05
CA LEU A 65 -13.28 15.66 8.18
C LEU A 65 -13.38 15.14 9.61
N ASP A 66 -12.26 15.02 10.30
CA ASP A 66 -12.20 14.52 11.66
C ASP A 66 -12.82 15.53 12.66
N VAL A 67 -12.61 16.83 12.45
CA VAL A 67 -13.30 17.87 13.24
C VAL A 67 -14.81 17.83 12.99
N ASP A 68 -15.23 17.72 11.73
CA ASP A 68 -16.66 17.57 11.38
C ASP A 68 -17.27 16.30 12.00
N ALA A 69 -16.45 15.25 12.22
CA ALA A 69 -16.84 14.00 12.88
C ALA A 69 -16.74 14.04 14.43
N GLY A 70 -16.33 15.17 15.02
CA GLY A 70 -16.30 15.38 16.47
C GLY A 70 -14.96 15.08 17.15
N HIS A 71 -13.88 14.87 16.40
CA HIS A 71 -12.53 14.84 16.95
C HIS A 71 -12.00 16.26 17.20
N ALA A 72 -11.10 16.41 18.17
CA ALA A 72 -10.50 17.71 18.48
C ALA A 72 -9.49 18.20 17.41
N SER A 73 -8.97 17.28 16.60
CA SER A 73 -7.96 17.51 15.56
C SER A 73 -7.98 16.36 14.56
N ALA A 74 -7.12 16.43 13.53
CA ALA A 74 -6.82 15.28 12.69
C ALA A 74 -6.42 14.07 13.56
N THR A 75 -6.96 12.90 13.21
CA THR A 75 -6.67 11.62 13.85
C THR A 75 -5.40 10.98 13.33
N ARG A 76 -4.89 11.45 12.19
CA ARG A 76 -3.64 11.02 11.57
C ARG A 76 -2.86 12.24 11.13
N SER A 77 -1.55 12.21 11.32
CA SER A 77 -0.62 13.20 10.77
C SER A 77 0.18 12.63 9.61
N PHE A 78 0.61 13.48 8.68
CA PHE A 78 1.55 13.14 7.62
C PHE A 78 2.82 12.48 8.19
N GLY A 79 3.47 13.13 9.16
CA GLY A 79 4.74 12.66 9.73
C GLY A 79 4.64 11.29 10.38
N THR A 80 3.62 11.06 11.21
CA THR A 80 3.38 9.74 11.81
C THR A 80 3.11 8.68 10.74
N SER A 81 2.23 8.95 9.77
CA SER A 81 1.90 7.99 8.71
C SER A 81 3.13 7.62 7.87
N ALA A 82 3.96 8.61 7.50
CA ALA A 82 5.21 8.39 6.79
C ALA A 82 6.21 7.53 7.59
N ALA A 83 6.27 7.69 8.92
CA ALA A 83 7.12 6.85 9.77
C ALA A 83 6.69 5.37 9.78
N TYR A 84 5.38 5.06 9.68
CA TYR A 84 4.91 3.68 9.54
C TYR A 84 5.27 3.10 8.16
N SER A 85 5.20 3.91 7.10
CA SER A 85 5.69 3.50 5.77
C SER A 85 7.19 3.21 5.80
N GLU A 86 8.01 4.05 6.46
CA GLU A 86 9.43 3.78 6.65
C GLU A 86 9.70 2.49 7.45
N ARG A 87 8.90 2.24 8.50
CA ARG A 87 9.02 0.99 9.27
C ARG A 87 8.66 -0.23 8.42
N ALA A 88 7.62 -0.16 7.59
CA ALA A 88 7.28 -1.22 6.66
C ALA A 88 8.40 -1.47 5.63
N ARG A 89 9.04 -0.41 5.11
CA ARG A 89 10.22 -0.52 4.23
C ARG A 89 11.36 -1.26 4.94
N ALA A 90 11.65 -0.91 6.20
CA ALA A 90 12.68 -1.58 6.99
C ALA A 90 12.37 -3.07 7.18
N VAL A 91 11.15 -3.41 7.56
CA VAL A 91 10.70 -4.80 7.70
C VAL A 91 10.85 -5.59 6.41
N ALA A 92 10.47 -5.00 5.26
CA ALA A 92 10.64 -5.64 3.96
C ALA A 92 12.12 -5.92 3.68
N ARG A 93 12.99 -4.91 3.85
CA ARG A 93 14.44 -5.04 3.63
C ARG A 93 15.08 -6.10 4.51
N ASP A 94 14.72 -6.13 5.78
CA ASP A 94 15.29 -7.09 6.73
C ASP A 94 14.75 -8.50 6.44
N SER A 95 13.47 -8.62 6.09
CA SER A 95 12.88 -9.92 5.73
C SER A 95 13.48 -10.52 4.45
N MET A 96 13.89 -9.67 3.49
CA MET A 96 14.63 -10.12 2.30
C MET A 96 16.02 -10.68 2.67
N LYS A 97 16.71 -10.09 3.66
CA LYS A 97 18.04 -10.54 4.09
C LYS A 97 18.01 -11.78 4.97
N GLU A 98 17.06 -11.83 5.91
CA GLU A 98 16.96 -12.90 6.90
C GLU A 98 16.36 -14.20 6.31
N GLY A 99 15.66 -14.09 5.18
CA GLY A 99 14.89 -15.18 4.60
C GLY A 99 13.75 -15.65 5.53
N ARG A 100 13.10 -16.77 5.17
CA ARG A 100 11.99 -17.36 5.93
C ARG A 100 12.29 -18.77 6.43
N GLY A 101 13.51 -19.03 6.89
CA GLY A 101 13.87 -20.27 7.58
C GLY A 101 13.59 -21.55 6.78
N GLY A 102 13.82 -21.54 5.47
CA GLY A 102 13.58 -22.69 4.58
C GLY A 102 12.93 -22.36 3.22
N ILE A 103 12.87 -21.09 2.84
CA ILE A 103 12.38 -20.63 1.53
C ILE A 103 13.39 -19.61 0.99
N GLU A 104 13.71 -19.72 -0.30
CA GLU A 104 14.74 -18.96 -1.04
C GLU A 104 14.60 -17.44 -0.89
N GLU A 105 15.66 -16.70 -1.23
CA GLU A 105 15.87 -15.25 -1.04
C GLU A 105 14.83 -14.31 -1.72
N GLU A 106 13.85 -14.84 -2.47
CA GLU A 106 12.89 -14.07 -3.29
C GLU A 106 11.44 -14.01 -2.75
N ASP A 107 11.24 -14.44 -1.50
CA ASP A 107 9.90 -14.70 -0.93
C ASP A 107 9.14 -13.45 -0.46
N VAL A 108 9.84 -12.33 -0.22
CA VAL A 108 9.25 -11.07 0.25
C VAL A 108 9.67 -9.95 -0.69
N VAL A 109 8.71 -9.18 -1.20
CA VAL A 109 8.95 -8.03 -2.07
C VAL A 109 8.32 -6.79 -1.46
N LEU A 110 9.09 -5.71 -1.43
CA LEU A 110 8.58 -4.38 -1.08
C LEU A 110 7.76 -3.81 -2.24
N ILE A 111 6.53 -3.41 -1.95
CA ILE A 111 5.70 -2.59 -2.84
C ILE A 111 5.58 -1.20 -2.20
N ASP A 112 6.33 -0.23 -2.69
CA ASP A 112 6.37 1.10 -2.08
C ASP A 112 5.23 2.00 -2.58
N LEU A 113 4.01 1.70 -2.13
CA LEU A 113 2.80 2.46 -2.46
C LEU A 113 2.88 3.91 -1.99
N TRP A 114 3.45 4.15 -0.80
CA TRP A 114 3.62 5.51 -0.29
C TRP A 114 4.42 6.38 -1.26
N GLN A 115 5.58 5.89 -1.70
CA GLN A 115 6.44 6.64 -2.62
C GLN A 115 5.74 6.84 -3.97
N ALA A 116 5.14 5.79 -4.52
CA ALA A 116 4.46 5.86 -5.81
C ALA A 116 3.27 6.85 -5.81
N LEU A 117 2.48 6.90 -4.72
CA LEU A 117 1.40 7.86 -4.60
C LEU A 117 1.91 9.29 -4.44
N MET A 118 2.99 9.51 -3.68
CA MET A 118 3.59 10.83 -3.55
C MET A 118 4.19 11.32 -4.87
N ASP A 119 4.89 10.45 -5.62
CA ASP A 119 5.44 10.77 -6.94
C ASP A 119 4.34 11.12 -7.94
N GLU A 120 3.27 10.32 -7.98
CA GLU A 120 2.10 10.61 -8.82
C GLU A 120 1.43 11.93 -8.40
N ALA A 121 1.26 12.17 -7.10
CA ALA A 121 0.65 13.40 -6.59
C ALA A 121 1.44 14.65 -7.00
N MET A 122 2.78 14.58 -6.94
CA MET A 122 3.68 15.64 -7.36
C MET A 122 3.66 15.83 -8.88
N ALA A 123 3.59 14.74 -9.65
CA ALA A 123 3.49 14.79 -11.12
C ALA A 123 2.16 15.41 -11.59
N MET A 124 1.06 15.15 -10.88
CA MET A 124 -0.26 15.74 -11.15
C MET A 124 -0.34 17.25 -10.84
N ALA A 125 0.49 17.74 -9.90
CA ALA A 125 0.44 19.13 -9.45
C ALA A 125 1.84 19.71 -9.19
N PRO A 126 2.71 19.80 -10.22
CA PRO A 126 4.10 20.21 -10.05
C PRO A 126 4.23 21.63 -9.48
N GLN A 127 3.27 22.52 -9.73
CA GLN A 127 3.24 23.87 -9.18
C GLN A 127 2.99 23.94 -7.67
N HIS A 128 2.52 22.85 -7.05
CA HIS A 128 2.29 22.77 -5.60
C HIS A 128 3.47 22.15 -4.84
N GLN A 129 4.53 21.75 -5.54
CA GLN A 129 5.71 21.17 -4.94
C GLN A 129 6.95 22.00 -5.27
N GLN A 130 7.82 22.19 -4.26
CA GLN A 130 9.14 22.78 -4.45
C GLN A 130 10.21 21.72 -4.15
N PRO A 131 11.32 21.65 -4.92
CA PRO A 131 12.42 20.74 -4.62
C PRO A 131 12.96 20.98 -3.20
N GLY A 132 12.96 19.92 -2.38
CA GLY A 132 13.36 20.01 -0.96
C GLY A 132 12.37 20.75 -0.05
N GLY A 133 11.23 21.19 -0.57
CA GLY A 133 10.15 21.80 0.21
C GLY A 133 9.30 20.77 0.97
N PRO A 134 8.37 21.24 1.81
CA PRO A 134 7.45 20.37 2.54
C PRO A 134 6.59 19.50 1.62
N TRP A 135 6.14 18.36 2.11
CA TRP A 135 5.40 17.37 1.32
C TRP A 135 3.94 17.76 1.09
N LEU A 136 3.40 17.44 -0.09
CA LEU A 136 1.95 17.54 -0.35
C LEU A 136 1.14 16.82 0.75
N GLY A 137 0.00 17.40 1.13
CA GLY A 137 -0.88 16.88 2.17
C GLY A 137 -0.42 17.14 3.60
N SER A 138 0.79 17.71 3.81
CA SER A 138 1.23 18.16 5.12
C SER A 138 0.72 19.57 5.46
N PRO A 139 0.49 19.89 6.75
CA PRO A 139 0.22 21.25 7.22
C PRO A 139 1.27 22.26 6.76
N GLU A 140 2.55 21.87 6.73
CA GLU A 140 3.67 22.74 6.36
C GLU A 140 3.67 23.11 4.87
N ASN A 141 3.22 22.22 3.99
CA ASN A 141 3.05 22.54 2.57
C ASN A 141 1.76 23.37 2.35
N GLY A 142 0.67 22.97 3.01
CA GLY A 142 -0.63 23.64 2.89
C GLY A 142 -1.37 23.38 1.58
N LYS A 143 -0.87 22.49 0.72
CA LYS A 143 -1.55 22.00 -0.49
C LYS A 143 -1.57 20.47 -0.53
N ALA A 144 -2.69 19.91 -0.94
CA ALA A 144 -2.84 18.46 -1.18
C ALA A 144 -2.36 18.08 -2.60
N GLY A 145 -2.46 18.98 -3.57
CA GLY A 145 -2.02 18.73 -4.95
C GLY A 145 -2.74 17.53 -5.55
N GLY A 146 -2.00 16.60 -6.19
CA GLY A 146 -2.60 15.39 -6.74
C GLY A 146 -3.22 14.46 -5.69
N LEU A 147 -2.91 14.62 -4.39
CA LEU A 147 -3.53 13.83 -3.33
C LEU A 147 -5.05 14.03 -3.27
N GLU A 148 -5.58 15.17 -3.71
CA GLU A 148 -7.04 15.41 -3.75
C GLU A 148 -7.77 14.40 -4.65
N GLN A 149 -7.11 13.96 -5.73
CA GLN A 149 -7.66 12.98 -6.66
C GLN A 149 -7.29 11.55 -6.25
N LEU A 150 -6.07 11.35 -5.74
CA LEU A 150 -5.58 10.04 -5.33
C LEU A 150 -6.26 9.55 -4.05
N LEU A 151 -6.56 10.45 -3.10
CA LEU A 151 -7.13 10.21 -1.78
C LEU A 151 -8.35 11.13 -1.54
N PRO A 152 -9.54 10.85 -2.11
CA PRO A 152 -10.68 11.77 -2.09
C PRO A 152 -11.19 12.19 -0.70
N ASP A 153 -11.01 11.34 0.30
CA ASP A 153 -11.31 11.60 1.72
C ASP A 153 -10.06 11.81 2.57
N GLY A 154 -8.90 11.92 1.94
CA GLY A 154 -7.59 12.11 2.57
C GLY A 154 -6.92 10.84 3.10
N LEU A 155 -7.53 9.66 2.94
CA LEU A 155 -6.94 8.38 3.36
C LEU A 155 -7.22 7.24 2.38
N HIS A 156 -8.47 7.02 1.99
CA HIS A 156 -8.85 5.94 1.09
C HIS A 156 -8.55 6.33 -0.36
N MET A 157 -7.99 5.38 -1.11
CA MET A 157 -7.64 5.62 -2.50
C MET A 157 -8.90 5.74 -3.37
N GLY A 158 -8.91 6.74 -4.24
CA GLY A 158 -9.82 6.81 -5.37
C GLY A 158 -9.38 5.87 -6.51
N GLY A 159 -10.11 5.89 -7.62
CA GLY A 159 -9.77 5.06 -8.79
C GLY A 159 -8.35 5.29 -9.32
N ALA A 160 -7.87 6.55 -9.30
CA ALA A 160 -6.51 6.89 -9.69
C ALA A 160 -5.46 6.29 -8.73
N GLY A 161 -5.69 6.37 -7.41
CA GLY A 161 -4.79 5.77 -6.42
C GLY A 161 -4.76 4.24 -6.49
N TYR A 162 -5.91 3.59 -6.67
CA TYR A 162 -5.95 2.14 -6.89
C TYR A 162 -5.27 1.71 -8.19
N LYS A 163 -5.30 2.53 -9.24
CA LYS A 163 -4.56 2.26 -10.47
C LYS A 163 -3.04 2.26 -10.22
N VAL A 164 -2.52 3.20 -9.42
CA VAL A 164 -1.11 3.21 -9.01
C VAL A 164 -0.75 1.92 -8.27
N LEU A 165 -1.56 1.50 -7.28
CA LEU A 165 -1.33 0.24 -6.56
C LEU A 165 -1.35 -0.98 -7.51
N TYR A 166 -2.29 -1.01 -8.44
CA TYR A 166 -2.40 -2.11 -9.40
C TYR A 166 -1.15 -2.22 -10.29
N GLU A 167 -0.68 -1.11 -10.86
CA GLU A 167 0.52 -1.13 -11.70
C GLU A 167 1.80 -1.42 -10.91
N LEU A 168 1.84 -1.10 -9.61
CA LEU A 168 2.93 -1.53 -8.73
C LEU A 168 2.92 -3.04 -8.47
N ILE A 169 1.74 -3.65 -8.27
CA ILE A 169 1.63 -5.08 -7.94
C ILE A 169 1.79 -5.96 -9.18
N ARG A 170 1.22 -5.55 -10.31
CA ARG A 170 1.12 -6.33 -11.55
C ARG A 170 2.44 -7.00 -12.00
N PRO A 171 3.62 -6.35 -11.96
CA PRO A 171 4.89 -6.96 -12.35
C PRO A 171 5.34 -8.11 -11.44
N HIS A 172 4.79 -8.21 -10.22
CA HIS A 172 5.19 -9.21 -9.23
C HIS A 172 4.26 -10.42 -9.16
N ILE A 173 3.10 -10.34 -9.82
CA ILE A 173 2.13 -11.44 -9.98
C ILE A 173 2.27 -12.05 -11.38
N GLY A 174 1.80 -13.30 -11.55
CA GLY A 174 2.09 -14.15 -12.72
C GLY A 174 1.79 -13.51 -14.08
N ARG A 175 2.45 -14.02 -15.14
CA ARG A 175 2.35 -13.48 -16.52
C ARG A 175 0.91 -13.44 -17.04
N GLU A 176 0.05 -14.31 -16.55
CA GLU A 176 -1.38 -14.34 -16.87
C GLU A 176 -2.12 -13.03 -16.50
N TRP A 177 -1.56 -12.20 -15.61
CA TRP A 177 -2.11 -10.90 -15.19
C TRP A 177 -1.47 -9.71 -15.90
N THR A 178 -0.59 -9.94 -16.87
CA THR A 178 0.13 -8.87 -17.59
C THR A 178 -0.72 -8.20 -18.69
N GLY A 179 -2.02 -8.45 -18.76
CA GLY A 179 -2.93 -7.76 -19.69
C GLY A 179 -2.81 -8.21 -21.15
N GLN A 180 -2.05 -9.26 -21.44
CA GLN A 180 -2.18 -9.97 -22.71
C GLN A 180 -3.46 -10.82 -22.62
N GLU A 181 -4.49 -10.46 -23.40
CA GLU A 181 -5.67 -11.31 -23.59
C GLU A 181 -5.21 -12.64 -24.21
N THR A 182 -4.94 -13.60 -23.36
CA THR A 182 -4.58 -14.96 -23.76
C THR A 182 -5.47 -15.89 -22.97
N GLU A 183 -5.87 -16.99 -23.58
CA GLU A 183 -6.52 -18.10 -22.85
C GLU A 183 -5.52 -18.80 -21.91
N ALA A 184 -4.26 -18.34 -21.85
CA ALA A 184 -3.24 -18.87 -20.97
C ALA A 184 -3.62 -18.61 -19.50
N GLY A 185 -3.77 -19.71 -18.75
CA GLY A 185 -4.20 -19.68 -17.35
C GLY A 185 -5.69 -19.91 -17.14
N PHE A 186 -6.49 -20.03 -18.20
CA PHE A 186 -7.88 -20.47 -18.06
C PHE A 186 -7.90 -21.94 -17.62
N VAL A 187 -8.64 -22.24 -16.56
CA VAL A 187 -8.81 -23.62 -16.07
C VAL A 187 -9.68 -24.44 -17.04
N LEU A 188 -10.60 -23.76 -17.72
CA LEU A 188 -11.51 -24.35 -18.69
C LEU A 188 -11.17 -23.86 -20.10
N PRO A 189 -11.32 -24.72 -21.12
CA PRO A 189 -11.10 -24.34 -22.51
C PRO A 189 -11.99 -23.17 -22.93
N GLY A 190 -11.49 -22.35 -23.85
CA GLY A 190 -12.30 -21.33 -24.50
C GLY A 190 -13.50 -21.95 -25.21
N TRP A 191 -14.62 -21.22 -25.28
CA TRP A 191 -15.87 -21.71 -25.87
C TRP A 191 -15.71 -22.19 -27.33
N ARG A 192 -14.76 -21.63 -28.09
CA ARG A 192 -14.42 -22.07 -29.46
C ARG A 192 -13.84 -23.48 -29.49
N GLN A 193 -13.01 -23.81 -28.50
CA GLN A 193 -12.41 -25.13 -28.35
C GLN A 193 -13.46 -26.16 -27.88
N VAL A 194 -14.38 -25.76 -27.00
CA VAL A 194 -15.51 -26.59 -26.53
C VAL A 194 -16.49 -26.90 -27.66
N ASN A 195 -16.84 -25.90 -28.46
CA ASN A 195 -17.80 -26.04 -29.57
C ASN A 195 -17.23 -26.79 -30.79
N GLY A 196 -15.97 -27.26 -30.72
CA GLY A 196 -15.32 -28.00 -31.80
C GLY A 196 -15.16 -27.16 -33.07
N ALA A 197 -14.80 -25.88 -32.94
CA ALA A 197 -14.78 -24.95 -34.07
C ALA A 197 -13.84 -25.44 -35.20
N LYS A 198 -14.47 -25.89 -36.29
CA LYS A 198 -13.93 -25.83 -37.65
C LYS A 198 -14.07 -24.37 -38.12
N VAL A 199 -13.04 -23.56 -37.96
CA VAL A 199 -12.87 -22.30 -38.71
C VAL A 199 -11.45 -22.26 -39.23
#